data_AF-A0A930TCY6-F1
#
_entry.id   AF-A0A930TCY6-F1
#
_cell.length_a   1.000
_cell.length_b   1.000
_cell.length_c   1.000
_cell.angle_alpha   90.00
_cell.angle_beta   90.00
_cell.angle_gamma   90.00
#
_symmetry.space_group_name_H-M   'P 1'
#
loop_
_entity.id
_entity.type
_entity.pdbx_description
1 polymer ?
#
loop_
_entity_poly.entity_id
_entity_poly.type
_entity_poly.pdbx_seq_one_letter_code
_entity_poly.pdbx_strand_id
1 'polypeptide(L)' 'MNAHKIEVVLAEDGTLILRGLPFHAGDAVEVIILEAKTPQHTVASLASPEANNYPLRGKVVRYDDPTEPVALEDWEVLQ' A
#
# COMPACT_ATOMS: atom_id res chain seq x y z
N MET A 1 -6.24 -19.44 -10.58
CA MET A 1 -6.91 -18.41 -11.40
C MET A 1 -5.82 -17.48 -11.92
N ASN A 2 -5.69 -17.30 -13.24
CA ASN A 2 -4.77 -16.33 -13.81
C ASN A 2 -5.56 -15.04 -14.07
N ALA A 3 -5.17 -13.94 -13.44
CA ALA A 3 -5.87 -12.67 -13.55
C ALA A 3 -4.97 -11.64 -14.25
N HIS A 4 -5.50 -11.00 -15.30
CA HIS A 4 -4.85 -9.88 -15.96
C HIS A 4 -5.46 -8.58 -15.43
N LYS A 5 -4.64 -7.74 -14.78
CA LYS A 5 -5.07 -6.43 -14.29
C LYS A 5 -4.88 -5.38 -15.38
N ILE A 6 -5.93 -4.63 -15.68
CA ILE A 6 -5.90 -3.47 -16.57
C ILE A 6 -6.57 -2.31 -15.83
N GLU A 7 -5.93 -1.15 -15.82
CA GLU A 7 -6.48 0.07 -15.21
C GLU A 7 -7.05 0.95 -16.32
N VAL A 8 -8.35 1.25 -16.25
CA VAL A 8 -9.06 2.09 -17.22
C VAL A 8 -9.92 3.07 -16.43
N VAL A 9 -9.90 4.34 -16.83
CA VAL A 9 -10.77 5.36 -16.26
C VAL A 9 -12.16 5.21 -16.88
N LEU A 10 -13.18 5.14 -16.02
CA LEU A 10 -14.57 5.09 -16.46
C LEU A 10 -14.94 6.38 -17.20
N ALA A 11 -15.58 6.27 -18.36
CA ALA A 11 -16.11 7.44 -19.05
C ALA A 11 -17.26 8.08 -18.25
N GLU A 12 -17.55 9.37 -18.49
CA GLU A 12 -18.58 10.12 -17.75
C GLU A 12 -19.99 9.52 -17.89
N ASP A 13 -20.25 8.83 -19.00
CA ASP A 13 -21.50 8.12 -19.28
C ASP A 13 -21.60 6.75 -18.57
N GLY A 14 -20.57 6.37 -17.79
CA GLY A 14 -20.48 5.09 -17.11
C GLY A 14 -20.03 3.94 -18.01
N THR A 15 -19.56 4.20 -19.23
CA THR A 15 -19.10 3.17 -20.16
C THR A 15 -17.63 2.79 -19.92
N LEU A 16 -17.35 1.49 -19.94
CA LEU A 16 -15.99 0.93 -19.88
C LEU A 16 -15.70 0.12 -21.15
N ILE A 17 -14.63 0.46 -21.88
CA ILE A 17 -14.22 -0.26 -23.10
C ILE A 17 -12.86 -0.91 -22.86
N LEU A 18 -12.84 -2.25 -22.74
CA LEU A 18 -11.61 -3.04 -22.65
C LEU A 18 -11.13 -3.42 -24.04
N ARG A 19 -9.86 -3.15 -24.37
CA ARG A 19 -9.25 -3.47 -25.67
C ARG A 19 -7.94 -4.22 -25.49
N GLY A 20 -7.63 -5.11 -26.44
CA GLY A 20 -6.33 -5.82 -26.48
C GLY A 20 -6.13 -6.82 -25.35
N LEU A 21 -7.19 -7.47 -24.88
CA LEU A 21 -7.06 -8.52 -23.87
C LEU A 21 -6.28 -9.71 -24.46
N PRO A 22 -5.39 -10.37 -23.67
CA PRO A 22 -4.57 -11.48 -24.14
C PRO A 22 -5.35 -12.80 -24.18
N PHE A 23 -6.56 -12.78 -24.76
CA PHE A 23 -7.44 -13.94 -24.92
C PHE A 23 -7.77 -14.15 -26.40
N HIS A 24 -8.09 -15.38 -26.78
CA HIS A 24 -8.43 -15.73 -28.15
C HIS A 24 -9.95 -15.76 -28.34
N ALA A 25 -10.37 -15.71 -29.60
CA ALA A 25 -11.79 -15.85 -29.94
C ALA A 25 -12.30 -17.23 -29.49
N GLY A 26 -13.40 -17.23 -28.71
CA GLY A 26 -14.00 -18.45 -28.17
C GLY A 26 -13.59 -18.76 -26.72
N ASP A 27 -12.62 -18.05 -26.15
CA ASP A 27 -12.27 -18.19 -24.74
C ASP A 27 -13.40 -17.64 -23.86
N ALA A 28 -13.76 -18.38 -22.81
CA ALA A 28 -14.65 -17.89 -21.77
C ALA A 28 -13.85 -16.98 -20.83
N VAL A 29 -14.29 -15.72 -20.70
CA VAL A 29 -13.62 -14.70 -19.86
C VAL A 29 -14.59 -14.21 -18.80
N GLU A 30 -14.14 -14.18 -17.54
CA GLU A 30 -14.85 -13.57 -16.42
C GLU A 30 -14.30 -12.16 -16.17
N VAL A 31 -15.19 -11.18 -16.02
CA VAL A 31 -14.83 -9.77 -15.77
C VAL A 31 -15.31 -9.38 -14.39
N ILE A 32 -14.39 -8.93 -13.54
CA ILE A 32 -14.68 -8.44 -12.18
C ILE A 32 -14.33 -6.96 -12.13
N ILE A 33 -15.31 -6.12 -11.80
CA ILE A 33 -15.14 -4.67 -11.67
C ILE A 33 -15.03 -4.36 -10.17
N LEU A 34 -13.92 -3.77 -9.76
CA LEU A 34 -13.68 -3.32 -8.39
C LEU A 34 -13.50 -1.80 -8.39
N GLU A 35 -14.06 -1.14 -7.39
CA GLU A 35 -13.79 0.28 -7.16
C GLU A 35 -12.30 0.47 -6.82
N ALA A 36 -11.58 1.17 -7.69
CA ALA A 36 -10.19 1.52 -7.44
C ALA A 36 -10.14 2.67 -6.42
N LYS A 37 -9.58 2.41 -5.24
CA LYS A 37 -9.19 3.49 -4.32
C LYS A 37 -8.05 4.27 -4.97
N THR A 38 -8.35 5.39 -5.60
CA THR A 38 -7.30 6.31 -6.07
C THR A 38 -6.49 6.77 -4.86
N PRO A 39 -5.17 7.01 -5.00
CA PRO A 39 -4.36 7.58 -3.92
C PRO A 39 -5.01 8.83 -3.32
N GLN A 40 -5.75 9.60 -4.13
CA GLN A 40 -6.46 10.80 -3.71
C GLN A 40 -7.55 10.53 -2.65
N HIS A 41 -8.23 9.38 -2.71
CA HIS A 41 -9.21 8.97 -1.70
C HIS A 41 -8.56 8.44 -0.42
N THR A 42 -7.34 7.90 -0.49
CA THR A 42 -6.57 7.52 0.71
C THR A 42 -5.86 8.71 1.35
N VAL A 43 -5.47 9.75 0.60
CA VAL A 43 -4.95 10.99 1.23
C VAL A 43 -6.08 11.79 1.90
N ALA A 44 -7.32 11.76 1.38
CA ALA A 44 -8.42 12.50 2.01
C ALA A 44 -8.81 11.97 3.41
N SER A 45 -8.64 10.66 3.66
CA SER A 45 -8.91 10.07 4.98
C SER A 45 -7.69 10.01 5.92
N LEU A 46 -6.48 10.29 5.42
CA LEU A 46 -5.26 10.43 6.23
C LEU A 46 -4.83 11.90 6.43
N ALA A 47 -5.38 12.83 5.65
CA ALA A 47 -5.17 14.26 5.80
C ALA A 47 -6.09 14.85 6.87
N SER A 48 -6.08 14.25 8.06
CA SER A 48 -6.17 15.08 9.25
C SER A 48 -4.92 15.99 9.20
N PRO A 49 -5.04 17.33 9.30
CA PRO A 49 -3.87 18.23 9.30
C PRO A 49 -2.87 17.95 10.44
N GLU A 50 -3.19 17.03 11.35
CA GLU A 50 -2.37 16.63 12.50
C GLU A 50 -1.61 15.31 12.32
N ALA A 51 -1.86 14.53 11.26
CA ALA A 51 -1.17 13.26 11.03
C ALA A 51 0.19 13.51 10.37
N ASN A 52 1.16 14.03 11.15
CA ASN A 52 2.54 14.07 10.70
C ASN A 52 3.06 12.63 10.56
N ASN A 53 3.02 12.10 9.32
CA ASN A 53 3.49 10.76 8.99
C ASN A 53 4.99 10.54 9.30
N TYR A 54 5.75 11.60 9.56
CA TYR A 54 7.18 11.53 9.84
C TYR A 54 7.57 12.47 11.01
N PRO A 55 7.17 12.15 12.26
CA PRO A 55 7.36 13.02 13.42
C PRO A 55 8.83 13.26 13.80
N LEU A 56 9.75 12.45 13.26
CA LEU A 56 11.18 12.52 13.48
C LEU A 56 11.95 13.17 12.31
N ARG A 57 11.29 13.48 11.19
CA ARG A 57 11.97 14.07 10.01
C ARG A 57 12.55 15.44 10.37
N GLY A 58 13.85 15.62 10.12
CA GLY A 58 14.56 16.87 10.40
C GLY A 58 14.96 17.08 11.86
N LYS A 59 14.64 16.13 12.76
CA LYS A 59 15.13 16.15 14.14
C LYS A 59 16.47 15.42 14.22
N VAL A 60 17.39 15.98 15.00
CA VAL A 60 18.66 15.31 15.33
C VAL A 60 18.35 14.23 16.37
N VAL A 61 18.58 12.97 16.03
CA VAL A 61 18.47 11.84 16.95
C VAL A 61 19.86 11.50 17.45
N ARG A 62 20.03 11.48 18.78
CA ARG A 62 21.27 11.04 19.43
C ARG A 62 21.05 9.65 20.01
N TYR A 63 21.96 8.74 19.72
CA TYR A 63 22.02 7.43 20.34
C TYR A 63 23.06 7.51 21.45
N ASP A 64 22.60 7.43 22.69
CA ASP A 64 23.48 7.31 23.85
C ASP A 64 23.77 5.81 24.03
N ASP A 65 25.05 5.45 23.98
CA ASP A 65 25.59 4.09 24.17
C ASP A 65 24.79 2.95 23.47
N PRO A 66 24.63 3.00 22.13
CA PRO A 66 23.73 2.10 21.38
C PRO A 66 24.10 0.62 21.42
N THR A 67 25.29 0.29 21.91
CA THR A 67 25.81 -1.07 22.01
C THR A 67 25.97 -1.54 23.45
N GLU A 68 25.51 -0.74 24.43
CA GLU A 68 25.50 -1.20 25.82
C GLU A 68 24.56 -2.41 25.93
N PRO A 69 24.99 -3.49 26.61
CA PRO A 69 24.15 -4.66 26.81
C PRO A 69 22.85 -4.30 27.52
N VAL A 70 21.73 -4.48 26.83
CA VAL A 70 20.42 -4.32 27.46
C VAL A 70 20.14 -5.53 28.33
N ALA A 71 19.74 -5.26 29.57
CA ALA A 71 19.13 -6.25 30.45
C ALA A 71 19.98 -7.52 30.66
N LEU A 72 21.30 -7.38 30.89
CA LEU A 72 22.22 -8.50 31.20
C LEU A 72 21.69 -9.45 32.29
N GLU A 73 20.98 -8.86 33.27
CA GLU A 73 20.38 -9.53 34.41
C GLU A 73 19.14 -10.38 34.03
N ASP A 74 18.50 -10.09 32.90
CA ASP A 74 17.32 -10.81 32.39
C ASP A 74 17.69 -11.98 31.44
N TRP A 75 18.99 -12.16 31.14
CA TRP A 75 19.45 -13.28 30.33
C TRP A 75 19.64 -14.52 31.21
N GLU A 76 18.60 -15.37 31.28
CA GLU A 76 18.62 -16.66 32.00
C GLU A 76 19.74 -17.62 31.57
N VAL A 77 20.42 -17.36 30.45
CA VAL A 77 21.54 -18.16 29.93
C VAL A 77 22.83 -17.95 30.74
N LEU A 78 22.92 -16.88 31.52
CA LEU A 78 24.09 -16.55 32.36
C LEU A 78 23.94 -16.98 33.84
N GLN A 79 22.84 -17.66 34.20
CA GLN A 79 22.56 -18.21 35.54
C GLN A 79 23.13 -19.62 35.71
#